data_AF-A0A5M8RR72-F1
#
_entry.id   AF-A0A5M8RR72-F1
#
_cell.length_a   1.000
_cell.length_b   1.000
_cell.length_c   1.000
_cell.angle_alpha   90.00
_cell.angle_beta   90.00
_cell.angle_gamma   90.00
#
_symmetry.space_group_name_H-M   'P 1'
#
loop_
_entity.id
_entity.type
_entity.pdbx_description
1 polymer ?
#
loop_
_entity_poly.entity_id
_entity_poly.type
_entity_poly.pdbx_seq_one_letter_code
_entity_poly.pdbx_strand_id
1 'polypeptide(L)'
;MSQTVLSKPASWNICGMMTHMCIDATTRTAKGFGYECTVIADAYVTADLHFHNHSVPAEHVYHAFLSALDSTYASVLSYEEYLAMIDCSGL
;
A
#
# COMPACT_ATOMS: atom_id res chain seq x y z
N MET A 1 -20.70 2.26 -32.45
CA MET A 1 -19.90 1.04 -32.24
C MET A 1 -19.35 1.10 -30.83
N SER A 2 -20.00 0.38 -29.93
CA SER A 2 -19.72 0.31 -28.49
C SER A 2 -18.48 -0.55 -28.26
N GLN A 3 -17.43 0.00 -27.65
CA GLN A 3 -16.38 -0.80 -27.02
C GLN A 3 -16.37 -0.48 -25.53
N THR A 4 -16.93 -1.43 -24.80
CA THR A 4 -16.87 -1.67 -23.36
C THR A 4 -15.46 -1.44 -22.81
N VAL A 5 -15.25 -0.35 -22.05
CA VAL A 5 -14.08 -0.23 -21.16
C VAL A 5 -14.51 -0.75 -19.79
N LEU A 6 -13.76 -1.72 -19.29
CA LEU A 6 -14.11 -2.62 -18.18
C LEU A 6 -14.63 -1.92 -16.92
N SER A 7 -15.71 -2.46 -16.38
CA SER A 7 -16.46 -2.03 -15.19
C SER A 7 -15.81 -2.37 -13.84
N LYS A 8 -14.49 -2.21 -13.68
CA LYS A 8 -13.82 -2.29 -12.36
C LYS A 8 -12.46 -1.59 -12.45
N PRO A 9 -12.09 -0.67 -11.54
CA PRO A 9 -10.70 -0.24 -11.45
C PRO A 9 -9.86 -1.50 -11.18
N ALA A 10 -8.77 -1.69 -11.92
CA ALA A 10 -7.88 -2.82 -11.67
C ALA A 10 -7.30 -2.68 -10.25
N SER A 11 -7.62 -3.64 -9.38
CA SER A 11 -7.10 -3.67 -8.01
C SER A 11 -5.61 -4.03 -8.05
N TRP A 12 -4.76 -3.16 -7.52
CA TRP A 12 -3.30 -3.35 -7.51
C TRP A 12 -2.81 -3.64 -6.09
N ASN A 13 -2.30 -4.85 -5.86
CA ASN A 13 -1.77 -5.27 -4.57
C ASN A 13 -0.26 -5.05 -4.52
N ILE A 14 0.21 -4.26 -3.56
CA ILE A 14 1.63 -3.87 -3.47
C ILE A 14 2.29 -4.63 -2.32
N CYS A 15 3.28 -5.47 -2.62
CA CYS A 15 4.06 -6.23 -1.63
C CYS A 15 5.56 -6.01 -1.89
N GLY A 16 6.40 -5.85 -0.86
CA GLY A 16 7.86 -5.73 -1.04
C GLY A 16 8.61 -5.01 0.08
N MET A 17 9.90 -4.74 -0.13
CA MET A 17 10.79 -3.94 0.75
C MET A 17 11.43 -2.80 -0.05
N MET A 18 11.60 -1.56 0.43
CA MET A 18 11.35 -0.94 1.74
C MET A 18 10.11 -0.01 1.72
N THR A 19 9.35 0.04 2.82
CA THR A 19 8.07 0.77 2.93
C THR A 19 8.17 2.25 2.60
N HIS A 20 9.22 2.92 3.09
CA HIS A 20 9.40 4.37 2.96
C HIS A 20 9.95 4.83 1.60
N MET A 21 10.35 3.90 0.72
CA MET A 21 10.91 4.22 -0.60
C MET A 21 10.10 3.59 -1.72
N CYS A 22 10.27 2.28 -1.95
CA CYS A 22 9.71 1.61 -3.11
C CYS A 22 8.19 1.53 -3.03
N ILE A 23 7.65 1.25 -1.85
CA ILE A 23 6.20 1.09 -1.65
C ILE A 23 5.50 2.45 -1.74
N ASP A 24 5.98 3.49 -1.05
CA ASP A 24 5.39 4.83 -1.13
C ASP A 24 5.42 5.38 -2.57
N ALA A 25 6.56 5.28 -3.27
CA ALA A 25 6.70 5.76 -4.63
C ALA A 25 5.77 5.01 -5.62
N THR A 26 5.71 3.68 -5.53
CA THR A 26 4.81 2.88 -6.38
C THR A 26 3.34 3.16 -6.06
N THR A 27 2.96 3.28 -4.79
CA THR A 27 1.57 3.50 -4.38
C THR A 27 1.05 4.84 -4.89
N ARG A 28 1.81 5.92 -4.72
CA ARG A 28 1.44 7.26 -5.22
C ARG A 28 1.36 7.28 -6.74
N THR A 29 2.30 6.62 -7.41
CA THR A 29 2.33 6.53 -8.88
C THR A 29 1.13 5.76 -9.40
N ALA A 30 0.81 4.61 -8.80
CA ALA A 30 -0.33 3.79 -9.17
C ALA A 30 -1.65 4.52 -8.96
N LYS A 31 -1.81 5.27 -7.86
CA LYS A 31 -2.98 6.14 -7.66
C LYS A 31 -3.09 7.22 -8.75
N GLY A 32 -1.95 7.81 -9.15
CA GLY A 32 -1.90 8.77 -10.26
C GLY A 32 -2.33 8.19 -11.61
N PHE A 33 -2.18 6.88 -11.81
CA PHE A 33 -2.68 6.16 -12.99
C PHE A 33 -4.14 5.68 -12.86
N GLY A 34 -4.81 5.97 -11.74
CA GLY A 34 -6.22 5.61 -11.52
C GLY A 34 -6.46 4.19 -11.02
N TYR A 35 -5.42 3.52 -10.50
CA TYR A 35 -5.57 2.21 -9.85
C TYR A 35 -6.07 2.36 -8.41
N GLU A 36 -6.93 1.43 -7.99
CA GLU A 36 -7.26 1.25 -6.57
C GLU A 36 -6.23 0.32 -5.96
N CYS A 37 -5.44 0.85 -5.03
CA CYS A 37 -4.27 0.18 -4.47
C CYS A 37 -4.58 -0.39 -3.09
N THR A 38 -4.09 -1.60 -2.81
CA THR A 38 -4.14 -2.22 -1.50
C THR A 38 -2.71 -2.53 -1.03
N VAL A 39 -2.41 -2.15 0.21
CA VAL A 39 -1.10 -2.23 0.86
C VAL A 39 -1.24 -3.21 2.04
N ILE A 40 -0.50 -4.32 2.02
CA ILE A 40 -0.62 -5.40 3.03
C ILE A 40 0.37 -5.14 4.17
N ALA A 41 -0.11 -4.62 5.30
CA ALA A 41 0.69 -4.13 6.43
C ALA A 41 1.74 -5.14 6.93
N ASP A 42 1.41 -6.44 6.94
CA ASP A 42 2.26 -7.50 7.50
C ASP A 42 3.41 -7.93 6.57
N ALA A 43 3.43 -7.46 5.33
CA ALA A 43 4.45 -7.83 4.34
C ALA A 43 5.64 -6.84 4.26
N TYR A 44 5.78 -5.95 5.25
CA TYR A 44 6.71 -4.84 5.18
C TYR A 44 7.78 -4.86 6.27
N VAL A 45 8.99 -4.50 5.87
CA VAL A 45 10.12 -4.25 6.76
C VAL A 45 10.64 -2.84 6.49
N THR A 46 10.79 -2.06 7.54
CA THR A 46 11.49 -0.77 7.49
C THR A 46 12.67 -0.78 8.46
N ALA A 47 13.64 0.09 8.20
CA ALA A 47 14.82 0.26 9.03
C ALA A 47 14.75 1.59 9.80
N ASP A 48 15.59 1.72 10.82
CA ASP A 48 15.79 2.98 11.52
C ASP A 48 16.31 4.04 10.54
N LEU A 49 15.68 5.21 10.56
CA LEU A 49 16.08 6.34 9.73
C LEU A 49 16.82 7.37 10.58
N HIS A 50 17.81 8.02 9.98
CA HIS A 50 18.56 9.09 10.64
C HIS A 50 18.35 10.38 9.87
N PHE A 51 17.85 11.40 10.57
CA PHE A 51 17.67 12.73 10.01
C PHE A 51 18.41 13.75 10.89
N HIS A 52 19.52 14.28 10.38
CA HIS A 52 20.43 15.13 11.14
C HIS A 52 20.88 14.46 12.45
N ASN A 53 20.55 15.06 13.60
CA ASN A 53 20.87 14.56 14.93
C ASN A 53 19.75 13.71 15.56
N HIS A 54 18.72 13.36 14.79
CA HIS A 54 17.58 12.57 15.27
C HIS A 54 17.59 11.19 14.62
N SER A 55 17.50 10.16 15.47
CA SER A 55 17.21 8.79 15.04
C SER A 55 15.71 8.55 15.15
N VAL A 56 15.10 8.03 14.10
CA VAL A 56 13.70 7.66 14.02
C VAL A 56 13.64 6.14 14.01
N PRO A 57 13.11 5.51 15.08
CA PRO A 57 12.98 4.06 15.15
C PRO A 57 12.13 3.52 14.01
N ALA A 58 12.47 2.33 13.52
CA ALA A 58 11.77 1.64 12.45
C ALA A 58 10.25 1.56 12.69
N GLU A 59 9.81 1.32 13.92
CA GLU A 59 8.39 1.30 14.30
C GLU A 59 7.68 2.62 13.96
N HIS A 60 8.32 3.76 14.25
CA HIS A 60 7.75 5.08 13.96
C HIS A 60 7.69 5.35 12.47
N VAL A 61 8.73 4.94 11.72
CA VAL A 61 8.76 5.05 10.25
C VAL A 61 7.64 4.20 9.65
N TYR A 62 7.48 2.97 10.13
CA TYR A 62 6.46 2.04 9.68
C TYR A 62 5.06 2.63 9.83
N HIS A 63 4.70 3.05 11.04
CA HIS A 63 3.38 3.60 11.31
C HIS A 63 3.14 4.93 10.58
N ALA A 64 4.13 5.84 10.56
CA ALA A 64 3.97 7.13 9.90
C ALA A 64 3.71 6.99 8.39
N PHE A 65 4.44 6.11 7.70
CA PHE A 65 4.26 5.92 6.26
C PHE A 65 2.99 5.13 5.93
N LEU A 66 2.65 4.09 6.69
CA LEU A 66 1.39 3.36 6.46
C LEU A 66 0.18 4.24 6.70
N SER A 67 0.15 5.00 7.80
CA SER A 67 -0.96 5.94 8.06
C SER A 67 -1.05 7.06 7.02
N ALA A 68 0.06 7.46 6.40
CA ALA A 68 0.04 8.46 5.33
C ALA A 68 -0.47 7.91 3.98
N LEU A 69 -0.26 6.62 3.72
CA LEU A 69 -0.76 5.95 2.52
C LEU A 69 -2.23 5.58 2.66
N ASP A 70 -2.65 5.20 3.87
CA ASP A 70 -4.00 4.78 4.17
C ASP A 70 -5.02 5.88 3.84
N SER A 71 -6.19 5.46 3.35
CA SER A 71 -7.32 6.28 2.90
C SER A 71 -7.08 7.14 1.65
N THR A 72 -5.91 7.78 1.49
CA THR A 72 -5.67 8.73 0.38
C THR A 72 -5.11 8.05 -0.86
N TYR A 73 -4.13 7.17 -0.68
CA TYR A 73 -3.37 6.57 -1.78
C TYR A 73 -3.63 5.07 -1.94
N ALA A 74 -3.91 4.37 -0.85
CA ALA A 74 -4.26 2.95 -0.83
C ALA A 74 -5.13 2.61 0.39
N SER A 75 -5.77 1.44 0.35
CA SER A 75 -6.29 0.80 1.55
C SER A 75 -5.18 -0.02 2.21
N VAL A 76 -4.87 0.27 3.47
CA VAL A 76 -3.90 -0.52 4.23
C VAL A 76 -4.65 -1.60 5.02
N LEU A 77 -4.32 -2.87 4.77
CA LEU A 77 -4.97 -4.02 5.40
C LEU A 77 -3.92 -4.97 5.97
N SER A 78 -4.25 -5.66 7.06
CA SER A 78 -3.48 -6.84 7.49
C SER A 78 -3.64 -7.98 6.47
N TYR A 79 -2.73 -8.94 6.51
CA TYR A 79 -2.80 -10.14 5.68
C TYR A 79 -4.09 -10.92 5.94
N GLU A 80 -4.55 -10.98 7.19
CA GLU A 80 -5.80 -11.66 7.58
C GLU A 80 -7.03 -10.94 7.01
N GLU A 81 -7.09 -9.61 7.10
CA GLU A 81 -8.17 -8.81 6.50
C GLU A 81 -8.19 -8.94 4.98
N TYR A 82 -7.01 -8.97 4.35
CA TYR A 82 -6.87 -9.17 2.92
C TYR A 82 -7.34 -10.56 2.48
N LEU A 83 -6.97 -11.62 3.22
CA LEU A 83 -7.48 -12.97 2.98
C LEU A 83 -9.00 -13.04 3.12
N ALA A 84 -9.56 -12.47 4.18
CA ALA A 84 -11.01 -12.41 4.37
C ALA A 84 -11.72 -11.68 3.22
N MET A 85 -11.12 -10.62 2.68
CA MET A 85 -11.63 -9.89 1.52
C MET A 85 -11.63 -10.76 0.25
N ILE A 86 -10.58 -11.56 0.01
CA ILE A 86 -10.51 -12.46 -1.14
C ILE A 86 -11.50 -13.63 -0.99
N ASP A 87 -11.56 -14.25 0.18
CA ASP A 87 -12.41 -15.43 0.42
C ASP A 87 -13.91 -15.07 0.29
N CYS A 88 -14.31 -13.87 0.71
CA CYS A 88 -15.67 -13.38 0.49
C CYS A 88 -15.97 -12.98 -0.97
N SER A 89 -14.95 -12.74 -1.80
CA SER A 89 -15.15 -12.38 -3.21
C SER A 89 -15.17 -13.57 -4.18
N GLY A 90 -15.02 -14.80 -3.66
CA GLY A 90 -15.43 -16.05 -4.34
C GLY A 90 -14.79 -16.26 -5.71
N LEU A 91 -13.47 -16.38 -5.75
CA LEU A 91 -12.75 -17.01 -6.86
C LEU A 91 -12.76 -18.54 -6.70
#